data_AF-A0A351XF11-F1
#
_entry.id   AF-A0A351XF11-F1
#
_cell.length_a   1.000
_cell.length_b   1.000
_cell.length_c   1.000
_cell.angle_alpha   90.00
_cell.angle_beta   90.00
_cell.angle_gamma   90.00
#
_symmetry.space_group_name_H-M   'P 1'
#
loop_
_entity.id
_entity.type
_entity.pdbx_description
1 polymer ?
#
loop_
_entity_poly.entity_id
_entity_poly.type
_entity_poly.pdbx_seq_one_letter_code
_entity_poly.pdbx_strand_id
1 'polypeptide(L)' 'VDFRNTVLIMTSNLGTADLRKANLGFTKADEAVSYERMKAKIQDALKVHFRPEFLNRID' A
#
# COMPACT_ATOMS: atom_id res chain seq x y z
N VAL A 1 0.35 -3.68 -29.82
CA VAL A 1 1.35 -3.37 -28.77
C VAL A 1 1.41 -4.59 -27.85
N ASP A 2 2.59 -5.01 -27.44
CA ASP A 2 2.85 -6.27 -26.73
C ASP A 2 3.77 -6.00 -25.52
N PHE A 3 3.42 -6.56 -24.36
CA PHE A 3 4.10 -6.34 -23.07
C PHE A 3 4.68 -7.63 -22.48
N ARG A 4 4.80 -8.71 -23.26
CA ARG A 4 5.27 -10.04 -22.78
C ARG A 4 6.65 -10.06 -22.09
N ASN A 5 7.50 -9.06 -22.33
CA ASN A 5 8.82 -8.92 -21.70
C ASN A 5 9.00 -7.53 -21.06
N THR A 6 7.94 -7.00 -20.44
CA THR A 6 7.96 -5.68 -19.80
C THR A 6 7.62 -5.80 -18.32
N VAL A 7 8.46 -5.19 -17.48
CA VAL A 7 8.14 -5.01 -16.05
C VAL A 7 7.36 -3.70 -15.93
N LEU A 8 6.07 -3.80 -15.59
CA LEU A 8 5.25 -2.64 -15.32
C LEU A 8 5.40 -2.25 -13.85
N ILE A 9 5.97 -1.07 -13.59
CA ILE A 9 6.07 -0.51 -12.25
C ILE A 9 5.05 0.62 -12.12
N MET A 10 4.17 0.51 -11.14
CA MET A 10 3.16 1.52 -10.84
C MET A 10 3.42 2.08 -9.44
N THR A 11 3.36 3.40 -9.31
CA THR A 11 3.49 4.08 -8.02
C THR A 11 2.19 4.82 -7.71
N SER A 12 1.85 4.88 -6.44
CA SER A 12 0.65 5.58 -5.98
C SER A 12 0.92 6.25 -4.65
N ASN A 13 0.28 7.40 -4.46
CA ASN A 13 0.41 8.22 -3.25
C ASN A 13 -0.56 7.73 -2.15
N LEU A 14 -1.17 6.55 -2.32
CA LEU A 14 -2.13 6.00 -1.36
C LEU A 14 -1.44 5.63 -0.04
N GLY A 15 -2.10 5.94 1.07
CA GLY A 15 -1.57 5.70 2.42
C GLY A 15 -0.64 6.80 2.97
N THR A 16 -0.28 7.82 2.20
CA THR A 16 0.60 8.91 2.69
C THR A 16 -0.03 9.78 3.77
N ALA A 17 -1.36 9.84 3.84
CA ALA A 17 -2.08 10.62 4.85
C ALA A 17 -1.97 10.00 6.26
N ASP A 18 -1.93 8.67 6.35
CA ASP A 18 -1.84 7.96 7.62
C ASP A 18 -0.42 7.92 8.19
N LEU A 19 0.60 7.88 7.32
CA LEU A 19 2.01 7.98 7.73
C LEU A 19 2.30 9.32 8.43
N ARG A 20 1.64 10.40 8.01
CA ARG A 20 1.81 11.73 8.64
C ARG A 20 1.23 11.82 10.06
N LYS A 21 0.23 10.98 10.39
CA LYS A 21 -0.39 10.95 11.73
C LYS A 21 0.43 10.18 12.77
N ALA A 22 1.36 9.32 12.34
CA ALA A 22 2.20 8.52 13.22
C ALA A 22 3.21 9.33 14.06
N ASN A 23 3.40 10.62 13.77
CA ASN A 23 4.34 11.49 14.49
C ASN A 23 3.75 12.13 15.78
N LEU A 24 2.51 11.83 16.15
CA LEU A 24 1.86 12.34 17.36
C LEU A 24 1.70 11.22 18.40
N GLY A 25 2.78 10.85 19.09
CA GLY A 25 2.72 9.98 20.27
C GLY A 25 3.70 8.81 20.24
N PHE A 26 4.84 8.98 20.89
CA PHE A 26 5.84 7.96 21.12
C PHE A 26 5.25 6.77 21.91
N THR A 27 5.08 5.63 21.23
CA THR A 27 5.44 4.33 21.82
C THR A 27 6.25 3.59 20.76
N LYS A 28 7.41 3.04 21.14
CA LYS A 28 8.14 2.08 20.33
C LYS A 28 7.28 0.81 20.22
N ALA A 29 6.24 0.84 19.41
CA ALA A 29 5.58 -0.38 18.97
C ALA A 29 6.61 -1.12 18.11
N ASP A 30 6.81 -2.41 18.38
CA ASP A 30 7.67 -3.31 17.60
C ASP A 30 7.60 -2.95 16.11
N GLU A 31 8.75 -2.70 15.48
CA GLU A 31 8.82 -2.28 14.08
C GLU A 31 8.08 -3.27 13.15
N ALA A 32 8.12 -4.56 13.50
CA ALA A 32 7.36 -5.60 12.82
C ALA A 32 5.84 -5.42 12.93
N VAL A 33 5.33 -5.06 14.11
CA VAL A 33 3.90 -4.79 14.34
C VAL A 33 3.45 -3.51 13.62
N SER A 34 4.33 -2.51 13.54
CA SER A 34 4.08 -1.28 12.79
C SER A 34 3.99 -1.53 11.28
N TYR A 35 4.90 -2.35 10.73
CA TYR A 35 4.93 -2.69 9.31
C TYR A 35 3.67 -3.46 8.87
N GLU A 36 3.27 -4.51 9.60
CA GLU A 36 2.07 -5.28 9.25
C GLU A 36 0.80 -4.43 9.32
N ARG A 37 0.69 -3.55 10.32
CA ARG A 37 -0.43 -2.59 10.41
C ARG A 37 -0.43 -1.60 9.24
N MET A 38 0.75 -1.13 8.83
CA MET A 38 0.89 -0.23 7.68
C MET A 38 0.50 -0.94 6.37
N LYS A 39 0.99 -2.16 6.16
CA LYS A 39 0.66 -2.98 5.01
C LYS A 39 -0.83 -3.27 4.91
N ALA A 40 -1.48 -3.63 6.02
CA ALA A 40 -2.93 -3.86 6.06
C ALA A 40 -3.71 -2.59 5.66
N LYS A 41 -3.34 -1.42 6.20
CA LYS A 41 -3.97 -0.14 5.82
C LYS A 41 -3.80 0.19 4.33
N ILE A 42 -2.61 -0.04 3.79
CA ILE A 42 -2.35 0.17 2.36
C ILE A 42 -3.22 -0.78 1.52
N GLN A 43 -3.32 -2.07 1.89
CA GLN A 43 -4.17 -3.03 1.20
C GLN A 43 -5.64 -2.64 1.22
N ASP A 44 -6.15 -2.13 2.34
CA ASP A 44 -7.54 -1.67 2.42
C ASP A 44 -7.78 -0.42 1.57
N ALA A 45 -6.84 0.53 1.58
CA ALA A 45 -6.91 1.71 0.70
C ALA A 45 -6.89 1.30 -0.78
N LEU A 46 -6.07 0.32 -1.17
CA LEU A 46 -6.02 -0.22 -2.53
C LEU A 46 -7.36 -0.82 -2.95
N LYS A 47 -8.02 -1.59 -2.08
CA LYS A 47 -9.36 -2.18 -2.35
C LYS A 47 -10.46 -1.13 -2.50
N VAL A 48 -10.35 0.00 -1.82
CA VAL A 48 -11.31 1.11 -1.92
C VAL A 48 -11.12 1.89 -3.22
N HIS A 49 -9.87 2.15 -3.62
CA HIS A 49 -9.56 2.99 -4.77
C HIS A 49 -9.53 2.24 -6.10
N PHE A 50 -9.12 0.97 -6.12
CA PHE A 50 -9.02 0.17 -7.33
C PHE A 50 -10.13 -0.87 -7.39
N ARG A 51 -10.57 -1.17 -8.61
CA ARG A 51 -11.53 -2.24 -8.84
C ARG A 51 -10.87 -3.61 -8.64
N PRO A 52 -11.61 -4.64 -8.18
CA PRO A 52 -11.06 -5.97 -7.95
C PRO A 52 -10.39 -6.58 -9.19
N GLU A 53 -10.93 -6.35 -10.39
CA GLU A 53 -10.35 -6.87 -11.63
C GLU A 53 -8.96 -6.30 -11.92
N PHE A 54 -8.67 -5.07 -11.49
CA PHE A 54 -7.35 -4.47 -11.66
C PHE A 54 -6.35 -5.08 -10.69
N LEU A 55 -6.73 -5.22 -9.41
CA LEU A 55 -5.88 -5.83 -8.38
C LEU A 55 -5.51 -7.29 -8.73
N ASN A 56 -6.44 -8.04 -9.34
CA ASN A 56 -6.19 -9.41 -9.81
C ASN A 56 -5.20 -9.51 -10.99
N ARG A 57 -4.72 -8.39 -11.54
CA ARG A 57 -3.73 -8.34 -12.64
C ARG A 57 -2.34 -7.89 -12.19
N ILE A 58 -2.16 -7.63 -10.89
CA ILE A 58 -0.93 -7.10 -10.30
C ILE A 58 -0.19 -8.18 -9.49
N ASP A 59 -0.62 -9.45 -9.58
CA ASP A 59 0.16 -10.58 -9.04
C ASP A 59 1.57 -10.64 -9.66
#